data_AF-A0A1C2EEZ3-F1
#
_entry.id   AF-A0A1C2EEZ3-F1
#
_cell.length_a   1.000
_cell.length_b   1.000
_cell.length_c   1.000
_cell.angle_alpha   90.00
_cell.angle_beta   90.00
_cell.angle_gamma   90.00
#
_symmetry.space_group_name_H-M   'P 1'
#
loop_
_entity.id
_entity.type
_entity.pdbx_description
1 polymer ?
#
loop_
_entity_poly.entity_id
_entity_poly.type
_entity_poly.pdbx_seq_one_letter_code
_entity_poly.pdbx_strand_id
1 'polypeptide(L)'
;MVLDAMATDFGVAITGYLICAAAEGVTLIGIVFGDNRGRFKNGHSIRTSVVRGRQVIQGHVIVETLNSRYVICNWAPAEHGPRFTGVHH
;
A
#
# COMPACT_ATOMS: atom_id res chain seq x y z
N MET A 1 10.14 -4.89 8.53
CA MET A 1 8.90 -4.87 7.71
C MET A 1 8.83 -3.66 6.77
N VAL A 2 8.71 -2.43 7.28
CA VAL A 2 8.77 -1.22 6.42
C VAL A 2 10.19 -0.94 5.93
N LEU A 3 11.19 -0.98 6.82
CA LEU A 3 12.59 -0.76 6.45
C LEU A 3 13.08 -1.79 5.43
N ASP A 4 12.74 -3.06 5.62
CA ASP A 4 13.06 -4.12 4.65
C ASP A 4 12.44 -3.84 3.28
N ALA A 5 11.15 -3.49 3.24
CA ALA A 5 10.48 -3.11 2.01
C ALA A 5 11.10 -1.85 1.37
N MET A 6 11.58 -0.90 2.17
CA MET A 6 12.27 0.30 1.68
C MET A 6 13.65 0.02 1.08
N ALA A 7 14.29 -1.07 1.50
CA ALA A 7 15.57 -1.53 0.95
C ALA A 7 15.40 -2.35 -0.34
N THR A 8 14.19 -2.79 -0.64
CA THR A 8 13.89 -3.61 -1.83
C THR A 8 13.81 -2.76 -3.09
N ASP A 9 14.51 -3.19 -4.14
CA ASP A 9 14.33 -2.67 -5.49
C ASP A 9 13.18 -3.40 -6.20
N PHE A 10 12.04 -2.72 -6.33
CA PHE A 10 10.85 -3.26 -6.99
C PHE A 10 10.88 -3.08 -8.51
N GLY A 11 11.89 -2.43 -9.09
CA GLY A 11 11.94 -2.10 -10.52
C GLY A 11 10.87 -1.08 -10.97
N VAL A 12 10.12 -0.51 -10.03
CA VAL A 12 9.08 0.50 -10.27
C VAL A 12 9.17 1.60 -9.22
N ALA A 13 8.82 2.83 -9.60
CA ALA A 13 8.79 3.95 -8.67
C ALA A 13 7.69 3.74 -7.61
N ILE A 14 8.12 3.54 -6.35
CA ILE A 14 7.25 3.48 -5.18
C ILE A 14 7.01 4.88 -4.64
N THR A 15 5.75 5.20 -4.36
CA THR A 15 5.37 6.49 -3.79
C THR A 15 5.45 6.48 -2.27
N GLY A 16 5.10 5.38 -1.62
CA GLY A 16 5.21 5.23 -0.18
C GLY A 16 4.88 3.81 0.28
N TYR A 17 4.99 3.59 1.58
CA TYR A 17 4.85 2.28 2.23
C TYR A 17 3.73 2.36 3.25
N LEU A 18 2.79 1.41 3.22
CA LEU A 18 1.63 1.37 4.09
C LEU A 18 1.74 0.25 5.12
N ILE A 19 1.52 0.58 6.38
CA ILE A 19 1.26 -0.39 7.46
C ILE A 19 -0.17 -0.23 7.97
N CYS A 20 -0.67 -1.26 8.65
CA CYS A 20 -2.04 -1.33 9.14
C CYS A 20 -3.03 -1.03 8.01
N ALA A 21 -2.74 -1.54 6.80
CA ALA A 21 -3.54 -1.24 5.63
C ALA A 21 -4.90 -1.92 5.72
N ALA A 22 -5.96 -1.22 5.34
CA ALA A 22 -7.32 -1.74 5.29
C ALA A 22 -8.02 -1.25 4.02
N ALA A 23 -8.92 -2.06 3.47
CA ALA A 23 -9.76 -1.62 2.36
C ALA A 23 -10.95 -0.82 2.89
N GLU A 24 -11.18 0.34 2.28
CA GLU A 24 -12.36 1.17 2.50
C GLU A 24 -13.02 1.40 1.12
N GLY A 25 -13.97 0.52 0.77
CA GLY A 25 -14.57 0.49 -0.57
C GLY A 25 -13.52 0.23 -1.65
N VAL A 26 -13.38 1.18 -2.59
CA VAL A 26 -12.38 1.13 -3.67
C VAL A 26 -11.06 1.86 -3.33
N THR A 27 -10.88 2.25 -2.07
CA THR A 27 -9.68 2.94 -1.56
C THR A 27 -8.98 2.10 -0.49
N LEU A 28 -7.76 2.49 -0.11
CA LEU A 28 -7.08 1.96 1.06
C LEU A 28 -6.91 3.05 2.12
N ILE A 29 -6.99 2.66 3.38
CA ILE A 29 -6.53 3.45 4.52
C ILE A 29 -5.32 2.77 5.16
N GLY A 30 -4.46 3.54 5.80
CA GLY A 30 -3.31 3.00 6.53
C GLY A 30 -2.34 4.09 6.99
N ILE A 31 -1.26 3.68 7.64
CA ILE A 31 -0.20 4.59 8.11
C ILE A 31 0.93 4.58 7.09
N VAL A 32 1.30 5.78 6.59
CA VAL A 32 2.29 5.93 5.52
C VAL A 32 3.70 6.19 6.05
N PHE A 33 4.69 5.63 5.35
CA PHE A 33 6.11 5.88 5.52
C PHE A 33 6.77 6.09 4.15
N GLY A 34 7.85 6.87 4.12
CA GLY A 34 8.68 7.06 2.93
C GLY A 34 7.94 7.71 1.76
N ASP A 35 7.00 8.64 2.02
CA ASP A 35 6.32 9.35 0.91
C ASP A 35 7.33 10.19 0.12
N ASN A 36 7.68 9.72 -1.07
CA ASN A 36 8.71 10.34 -1.90
C ASN A 36 8.24 11.64 -2.58
N ARG A 37 6.97 11.99 -2.44
CA ARG A 37 6.37 13.22 -2.99
C ARG A 37 6.28 14.34 -1.96
N GLY A 38 6.68 14.10 -0.70
CA GLY A 38 6.61 15.08 0.39
C GLY A 38 5.19 15.51 0.77
N ARG A 39 4.17 14.75 0.39
CA ARG A 39 2.75 15.02 0.69
C ARG A 39 2.40 14.66 2.13
N PHE A 40 3.07 13.65 2.68
CA PHE A 40 2.76 13.11 4.01
C PHE A 40 4.03 12.89 4.81
N LYS A 41 3.97 13.17 6.11
CA LYS A 41 5.03 12.81 7.05
C LYS A 41 4.90 11.34 7.43
N ASN A 42 6.03 10.72 7.74
CA ASN A 42 6.05 9.35 8.26
C ASN A 42 5.18 9.22 9.51
N GLY A 43 4.40 8.13 9.59
CA GLY A 43 3.51 7.86 10.72
C GLY A 43 2.12 8.51 10.61
N HIS A 44 1.81 9.23 9.52
CA HIS A 44 0.47 9.77 9.31
C HIS A 44 -0.49 8.73 8.76
N SER A 45 -1.72 8.73 9.27
CA SER A 45 -2.84 8.03 8.66
C SER A 45 -3.24 8.72 7.36
N ILE A 46 -3.35 7.95 6.28
CA ILE A 46 -3.81 8.43 4.98
C ILE A 46 -4.95 7.58 4.46
N ARG A 47 -5.74 8.18 3.57
CA ARG A 47 -6.62 7.48 2.65
C ARG A 47 -6.08 7.65 1.24
N THR A 48 -5.91 6.56 0.51
CA THR A 48 -5.46 6.62 -0.87
C THR A 48 -6.58 7.09 -1.79
N SER A 49 -6.22 7.54 -2.99
CA SER A 49 -7.18 7.60 -4.10
C SER A 49 -7.64 6.20 -4.51
N VAL A 50 -8.62 6.12 -5.42
CA VAL A 50 -9.15 4.86 -5.96
C VAL A 50 -8.03 3.94 -6.43
N VAL A 51 -8.08 2.69 -5.95
CA VAL A 51 -7.19 1.61 -6.37
C VAL A 51 -7.52 1.23 -7.81
N ARG A 52 -6.51 1.24 -8.66
CA ARG A 52 -6.59 0.87 -10.09
C ARG A 52 -6.14 -0.55 -10.35
N GLY A 53 -5.24 -1.07 -9.51
CA GLY A 53 -4.75 -2.44 -9.65
C GLY A 53 -3.82 -2.82 -8.51
N ARG A 54 -3.45 -4.09 -8.50
CA ARG A 54 -2.44 -4.63 -7.59
C ARG A 54 -1.56 -5.63 -8.31
N GLN A 55 -0.33 -5.77 -7.85
CA GLN A 55 0.61 -6.78 -8.29
C GLN A 55 1.47 -7.25 -7.12
N VAL A 56 2.08 -8.42 -7.25
CA VAL A 56 3.05 -8.93 -6.28
C VAL A 56 4.43 -8.88 -6.90
N ILE A 57 5.34 -8.12 -6.29
CA ILE A 57 6.74 -8.03 -6.71
C ILE A 57 7.62 -8.41 -5.53
N GLN A 58 8.50 -9.40 -5.72
CA GLN A 58 9.41 -9.89 -4.69
C GLN A 58 8.72 -10.21 -3.35
N GLY A 59 7.52 -10.79 -3.42
CA GLY A 59 6.73 -11.16 -2.23
C GLY A 59 5.96 -10.01 -1.56
N HIS A 60 6.08 -8.78 -2.07
CA HIS A 60 5.34 -7.63 -1.56
C HIS A 60 4.13 -7.31 -2.45
N VAL A 61 3.00 -6.99 -1.82
CA VAL A 61 1.83 -6.48 -2.54
C VAL A 61 2.06 -5.00 -2.84
N ILE A 62 2.05 -4.65 -4.12
CA ILE A 62 2.10 -3.27 -4.60
C ILE A 62 0.73 -2.90 -5.13
N VAL A 63 0.20 -1.79 -4.62
CA VAL A 63 -1.11 -1.27 -4.99
C VAL A 63 -0.93 -0.01 -5.81
N GLU A 64 -1.46 -0.02 -7.01
CA GLU A 64 -1.52 1.15 -7.88
C GLU A 64 -2.84 1.88 -7.68
N THR A 65 -2.73 3.20 -7.52
CA THR A 65 -3.85 4.14 -7.38
C THR A 65 -3.76 5.18 -8.49
N LEU A 66 -4.71 6.12 -8.61
CA LEU A 66 -4.74 7.10 -9.71
C LEU A 66 -3.38 7.70 -10.07
N ASN A 67 -2.60 8.11 -9.08
CA ASN A 67 -1.32 8.78 -9.30
C ASN A 67 -0.22 8.26 -8.38
N SER A 68 -0.39 7.14 -7.68
CA SER A 68 0.58 6.70 -6.66
C SER A 68 0.65 5.18 -6.59
N ARG A 69 1.82 4.66 -6.22
CA ARG A 69 2.04 3.24 -5.94
C ARG A 69 2.46 3.07 -4.50
N TYR A 70 1.78 2.19 -3.78
CA TYR A 70 2.06 1.91 -2.39
C TYR A 70 2.47 0.46 -2.22
N VAL A 71 3.53 0.22 -1.44
CA VAL A 71 3.86 -1.14 -0.97
C VAL A 71 3.08 -1.40 0.30
N ILE A 72 2.37 -2.52 0.37
CA ILE A 72 1.66 -2.95 1.58
C ILE A 72 2.60 -3.80 2.42
N CYS A 73 3.03 -3.25 3.56
CA CYS A 73 3.96 -3.91 4.47
C CYS A 73 3.24 -4.81 5.47
N ASN A 74 2.06 -4.40 5.98
CA ASN A 74 1.10 -5.30 6.62
C ASN A 74 -0.34 -4.81 6.41
N TRP A 75 -1.27 -5.74 6.57
CA TRP A 75 -2.69 -5.47 6.65
C TRP A 75 -3.12 -5.32 8.12
N ALA A 76 -4.12 -4.48 8.35
CA ALA A 76 -4.81 -4.40 9.63
C ALA A 76 -5.39 -5.78 10.01
N PRO A 77 -5.54 -6.09 11.31
CA PRO A 77 -6.18 -7.31 11.78
C PRO A 77 -7.55 -7.55 11.12
N ALA A 78 -7.96 -8.81 10.97
CA ALA A 78 -9.07 -9.25 10.11
C ALA A 78 -10.45 -8.61 10.37
N GLU A 79 -10.64 -7.94 11.50
CA GLU A 79 -11.79 -7.06 11.75
C GLU A 79 -11.86 -5.85 10.80
N HIS A 80 -10.71 -5.41 10.27
CA HIS A 80 -10.56 -4.30 9.31
C HIS A 80 -9.73 -4.69 8.07
N GLY A 81 -9.19 -5.91 8.02
CA GLY A 81 -8.41 -6.41 6.88
C GLY A 81 -9.23 -6.48 5.58
N PRO A 82 -8.60 -6.33 4.41
CA PRO A 82 -9.34 -6.30 3.15
C PRO A 82 -9.93 -7.66 2.81
N ARG A 83 -11.25 -7.71 2.61
CA ARG A 83 -11.94 -8.85 2.00
C ARG A 83 -11.84 -8.75 0.48
N PHE A 84 -10.75 -9.28 -0.08
CA PHE A 84 -10.61 -9.37 -1.53
C PHE A 84 -11.28 -10.65 -2.05
N THR A 85 -12.55 -10.57 -2.45
CA THR A 85 -13.18 -11.59 -3.29
C THR A 85 -12.83 -11.30 -4.75
N GLY A 86 -11.79 -11.94 -5.27
CA GLY A 86 -11.36 -11.73 -6.65
C GLY A 86 -10.11 -12.52 -6.96
N VAL A 87 -10.28 -13.84 -7.11
CA VAL A 87 -9.35 -14.69 -7.85
C VAL A 87 -9.74 -14.54 -9.31
N HIS A 88 -8.86 -14.00 -10.14
CA HIS A 88 -8.94 -14.24 -11.58
C HIS A 88 -7.72 -15.08 -11.95
N HIS A 89 -8.05 -16.33 -12.31
CA HIS A 89 -7.23 -17.28 -13.07
C HIS A 89 -6.77 -16.68 -14.40
#